data_AF-U6M1V4-F1
#
_entry.id   AF-U6M1V4-F1
#
_cell.length_a   1.000
_cell.length_b   1.000
_cell.length_c   1.000
_cell.angle_alpha   90.00
_cell.angle_beta   90.00
_cell.angle_gamma   90.00
#
_symmetry.space_group_name_H-M   'P 1'
#
loop_
_entity.id
_entity.type
_entity.pdbx_description
1 polymer ?
#
loop_
_entity_poly.entity_id
_entity_poly.type
_entity_poly.pdbx_seq_one_letter_code
_entity_poly.pdbx_strand_id
1 'polypeptide(L)'
;MCLPLKTDKGVMLASKNLRRKARHYVVSVDRAFDEIHSSEIVVAAVKREDSPEGSSTQAHDPGHPEGKQAGSRSPCPENVQLHSFEVWVPLSEIKSVKLLPLKASLAEETGTSTETAHEGDAATTALPEAFAALAASSCIGEPSTQYKNFCLVAGEVGVSVGSVYTSLTAFTDADSAGTTQLTASRLLLRKAGYELLDLGMNIPYKASLGAKPLPREVFLKLFRQLRDRKAEPLDATMQHCYESAQAAAQPPREAPEQPKGKWVRRGDEASRPSKEVVKKPSESAADTVNTLSLPAGFVRSVDLFRLLDVP
;
A
#
# COMPACT_ATOMS: atom_id res chain seq x y z
N MET A 1 -11.22 13.40 1.53
CA MET A 1 -11.61 12.42 2.57
C MET A 1 -10.34 12.02 3.26
N CYS A 2 -10.27 12.12 4.57
CA CYS A 2 -9.01 11.89 5.27
C CYS A 2 -9.17 10.90 6.42
N LEU A 3 -8.09 10.19 6.70
CA LEU A 3 -7.94 9.25 7.80
C LEU A 3 -6.84 9.75 8.74
N PRO A 4 -7.19 10.28 9.92
CA PRO A 4 -6.22 10.56 10.98
C PRO A 4 -5.60 9.24 11.48
N LEU A 5 -4.28 9.19 11.59
CA LEU A 5 -3.55 7.97 11.96
C LEU A 5 -3.14 7.93 13.44
N LYS A 6 -3.05 9.08 14.11
CA LYS A 6 -2.62 9.21 15.52
C LYS A 6 -3.72 9.05 16.58
N THR A 7 -4.97 8.80 16.23
CA THR A 7 -6.03 8.75 17.25
C THR A 7 -6.06 7.40 17.96
N ASP A 8 -5.65 7.36 19.22
CA ASP A 8 -5.68 6.16 20.10
C ASP A 8 -7.08 5.54 20.26
N LYS A 9 -8.13 6.33 20.04
CA LYS A 9 -9.54 5.92 20.27
C LYS A 9 -10.21 5.23 19.07
N GLY A 10 -9.45 4.76 18.10
CA GLY A 10 -10.02 4.21 16.87
C GLY A 10 -9.07 3.30 16.12
N VAL A 11 -8.31 2.46 16.83
CA VAL A 11 -7.58 1.35 16.21
C VAL A 11 -8.63 0.51 15.50
N MET A 12 -8.73 0.70 14.19
CA MET A 12 -9.58 -0.10 13.33
C MET A 12 -8.88 -1.44 13.19
N LEU A 13 -9.03 -2.29 14.21
CA LEU A 13 -8.49 -3.64 14.19
C LEU A 13 -9.04 -4.34 12.96
N ALA A 14 -8.16 -4.99 12.20
CA ALA A 14 -8.61 -5.83 11.11
C ALA A 14 -9.64 -6.83 11.66
N SER A 15 -10.87 -6.76 11.13
CA SER A 15 -11.96 -7.61 11.60
C SER A 15 -11.57 -9.09 11.47
N LYS A 16 -12.11 -9.97 12.32
CA LYS A 16 -11.84 -11.42 12.20
C LYS A 16 -12.12 -11.96 10.80
N ASN A 17 -13.16 -11.42 10.14
CA ASN A 17 -13.51 -11.74 8.75
C ASN A 17 -12.41 -11.27 7.77
N LEU A 18 -11.96 -10.02 7.90
CA LEU A 18 -10.89 -9.49 7.06
C LEU A 18 -9.59 -10.28 7.23
N ARG A 19 -9.17 -10.59 8.47
CA ARG A 19 -7.98 -11.42 8.72
C ARG A 19 -8.06 -12.80 8.07
N ARG A 20 -9.24 -13.44 8.12
CA ARG A 20 -9.47 -14.73 7.46
C ARG A 20 -9.31 -14.64 5.96
N LYS A 21 -9.79 -13.55 5.34
CA LYS A 21 -9.66 -13.33 3.88
C LYS A 21 -8.23 -12.93 3.50
N ALA A 22 -7.57 -12.12 4.33
CA ALA A 22 -6.25 -11.57 4.07
C ALA A 22 -5.10 -12.58 4.17
N ARG A 23 -5.35 -13.80 4.65
CA ARG A 23 -4.32 -14.86 4.70
C ARG A 23 -3.77 -15.26 3.33
N HIS A 24 -4.52 -14.98 2.27
CA HIS A 24 -4.16 -15.28 0.89
C HIS A 24 -3.42 -14.15 0.18
N TYR A 25 -3.23 -13.02 0.88
CA TYR A 25 -2.67 -11.81 0.32
C TYR A 25 -1.29 -11.52 0.90
N VAL A 26 -0.37 -11.13 0.03
CA VAL A 26 0.97 -10.65 0.38
C VAL A 26 1.07 -9.20 -0.06
N VAL A 27 1.72 -8.36 0.73
CA VAL A 27 1.87 -6.94 0.47
C VAL A 27 3.33 -6.63 0.19
N SER A 28 3.59 -5.76 -0.78
CA SER A 28 4.87 -5.09 -1.02
C SER A 28 4.67 -3.58 -1.00
N VAL A 29 5.74 -2.86 -0.63
CA VAL A 29 5.86 -1.43 -0.87
C VAL A 29 7.10 -1.25 -1.70
N ASP A 30 6.91 -0.63 -2.87
CA ASP A 30 8.02 -0.29 -3.75
C ASP A 30 8.15 1.23 -3.82
N ARG A 31 9.40 1.70 -3.90
CA ARG A 31 9.69 3.03 -4.44
C ARG A 31 9.49 2.90 -5.94
N ALA A 32 8.21 2.97 -6.32
CA ALA A 32 7.66 2.50 -7.58
C ALA A 32 8.41 2.95 -8.85
N PHE A 33 9.26 3.96 -8.77
CA PHE A 33 9.96 4.53 -9.91
C PHE A 33 11.29 5.13 -9.46
N ASP A 34 12.22 4.31 -8.96
CA ASP A 34 13.60 4.78 -8.81
C ASP A 34 14.18 5.10 -10.21
N GLU A 35 14.50 6.39 -10.36
CA GLU A 35 15.30 7.07 -11.39
C GLU A 35 14.64 7.73 -12.62
N ILE A 36 13.57 7.21 -13.26
CA ILE A 36 13.22 7.74 -14.61
C ILE A 36 11.99 8.68 -14.66
N HIS A 37 11.01 8.58 -13.74
CA HIS A 37 9.72 9.30 -13.91
C HIS A 37 9.26 10.14 -12.70
N SER A 38 10.00 10.10 -11.58
CA SER A 38 9.57 10.72 -10.32
C SER A 38 9.46 12.25 -10.40
N SER A 39 10.32 12.92 -11.19
CA SER A 39 10.25 14.38 -11.38
C SER A 39 9.08 14.82 -12.26
N GLU A 40 8.76 14.10 -13.34
CA GLU A 40 7.68 14.48 -14.26
C GLU A 40 6.29 14.25 -13.66
N ILE A 41 6.08 13.11 -12.99
CA ILE A 41 4.81 12.77 -12.33
C ILE A 41 4.48 13.78 -11.23
N VAL A 42 5.46 14.15 -10.40
CA VAL A 42 5.26 15.13 -9.32
C VAL A 42 4.98 16.52 -9.89
N VAL A 43 5.68 16.95 -10.94
CA VAL A 43 5.43 18.25 -11.59
C VAL A 43 4.02 18.31 -12.20
N ALA A 44 3.55 17.23 -12.83
CA ALA A 44 2.20 17.17 -13.40
C ALA A 44 1.10 17.21 -12.33
N ALA A 45 1.32 16.56 -11.17
CA ALA A 45 0.38 16.60 -10.06
C ALA A 45 0.31 18.00 -9.41
N VAL A 46 1.45 18.68 -9.23
CA VAL A 46 1.53 20.01 -8.61
C VAL A 46 0.95 21.10 -9.51
N LYS A 47 1.20 21.06 -10.83
CA LYS A 47 0.69 22.06 -11.79
C LYS A 47 -0.83 22.15 -11.86
N ARG A 48 -1.56 21.12 -11.41
CA ARG A 48 -3.03 21.08 -11.46
C ARG A 48 -3.69 21.99 -10.40
N GLU A 49 -2.99 22.35 -9.34
CA GLU A 49 -3.54 23.19 -8.26
C GLU A 49 -3.44 24.70 -8.53
N ASP A 50 -2.56 25.12 -9.45
CA ASP A 50 -2.27 26.53 -9.72
C ASP A 50 -3.08 27.12 -10.90
N SER A 51 -4.13 26.46 -11.39
CA SER A 51 -5.03 27.10 -12.36
C SER A 51 -5.92 28.12 -11.66
N PRO A 52 -5.75 29.43 -11.89
CA PRO A 52 -6.65 30.43 -11.35
C PRO A 52 -8.00 30.32 -12.08
N GLU A 53 -9.05 29.96 -11.34
CA GLU A 53 -10.42 30.16 -11.83
C GLU A 53 -10.63 31.66 -12.07
N GLY A 54 -10.79 32.00 -13.35
CA GLY A 54 -10.87 33.36 -13.83
C GLY A 54 -12.09 34.11 -13.28
N SER A 55 -11.82 35.30 -12.73
CA SER A 55 -12.77 36.40 -12.65
C SER A 55 -12.23 37.52 -13.54
N SER A 56 -12.73 37.56 -14.78
CA SER A 56 -12.48 38.60 -15.77
C SER A 56 -13.47 39.75 -15.57
N THR A 57 -12.98 40.93 -15.19
CA THR A 57 -13.27 42.20 -15.88
C THR A 57 -12.41 43.32 -15.28
N GLN A 58 -11.40 43.80 -16.01
CA GLN A 58 -11.09 45.24 -16.04
C GLN A 58 -10.16 45.62 -17.18
N ALA A 59 -10.41 46.84 -17.66
CA ALA A 59 -9.97 47.40 -18.91
C ALA A 59 -8.54 47.95 -18.92
N HIS A 60 -8.06 48.11 -20.15
CA HIS A 60 -6.77 48.60 -20.63
C HIS A 60 -6.12 49.77 -19.87
N ASP A 61 -4.79 49.68 -19.72
CA ASP A 61 -3.87 50.81 -19.61
C ASP A 61 -2.54 50.46 -20.33
N PRO A 62 -2.01 51.28 -21.27
CA PRO A 62 -0.76 50.97 -21.98
C PRO A 62 0.41 51.79 -21.43
N GLY A 63 1.34 51.14 -20.73
CA GLY A 63 2.60 51.76 -20.37
C GLY A 63 3.61 50.84 -19.68
N HIS A 64 4.74 50.62 -20.37
CA HIS A 64 6.09 50.36 -19.80
C HIS A 64 6.50 48.91 -19.44
N PRO A 65 7.81 48.62 -19.26
CA PRO A 65 8.72 48.19 -20.33
C PRO A 65 9.26 46.77 -20.15
N GLU A 66 9.95 46.32 -21.20
CA GLU A 66 10.67 45.06 -21.36
C GLU A 66 11.63 44.72 -20.22
N GLY A 67 11.74 43.42 -19.93
CA GLY A 67 12.83 42.84 -19.14
C GLY A 67 12.38 42.03 -17.92
N LYS A 68 11.74 40.86 -18.14
CA LYS A 68 11.61 39.85 -17.10
C LYS A 68 12.36 38.58 -17.49
N GLN A 69 13.46 38.36 -16.79
CA GLN A 69 14.26 37.15 -16.81
C GLN A 69 13.38 35.91 -16.66
N ALA A 70 13.63 34.91 -17.52
CA ALA A 70 13.08 33.59 -17.41
C ALA A 70 13.37 33.04 -16.00
N GLY A 71 12.32 32.90 -15.20
CA GLY A 71 12.39 32.39 -13.84
C GLY A 71 12.99 30.99 -13.85
N SER A 72 14.11 30.84 -13.15
CA SER A 72 14.65 29.56 -12.72
C SER A 72 13.51 28.69 -12.21
N ARG A 73 13.26 27.55 -12.87
CA ARG A 73 12.29 26.54 -12.41
C ARG A 73 12.72 26.14 -11.00
N SER A 74 11.94 26.58 -10.01
CA SER A 74 12.11 26.14 -8.62
C SER A 74 12.25 24.61 -8.63
N PRO A 75 13.32 24.05 -8.06
CA PRO A 75 13.44 22.61 -7.88
C PRO A 75 12.16 22.10 -7.21
N CYS A 76 11.68 20.91 -7.61
CA CYS A 76 10.64 20.23 -6.87
C CYS A 76 11.06 20.24 -5.39
N PRO A 77 10.18 20.62 -4.45
CA PRO A 77 10.55 20.63 -3.05
C PRO A 77 11.05 19.22 -2.69
N GLU A 78 12.24 19.13 -2.11
CA GLU A 78 12.99 17.88 -1.80
C GLU A 78 12.20 16.88 -0.93
N ASN A 79 10.98 17.21 -0.55
CA ASN A 79 10.15 16.53 0.43
C ASN A 79 9.00 15.70 -0.17
N VAL A 80 8.85 15.64 -1.50
CA VAL A 80 7.83 14.80 -2.15
C VAL A 80 8.42 13.45 -2.54
N GLN A 81 7.84 12.36 -2.05
CA GLN A 81 8.24 11.00 -2.41
C GLN A 81 7.06 10.24 -3.02
N LEU A 82 7.31 9.46 -4.07
CA LEU A 82 6.32 8.63 -4.76
C LEU A 82 6.41 7.19 -4.24
N HIS A 83 5.26 6.55 -4.00
CA HIS A 83 5.18 5.20 -3.45
C HIS A 83 4.17 4.35 -4.20
N SER A 84 4.46 3.05 -4.32
CA SER A 84 3.53 1.98 -4.73
C SER A 84 3.23 1.11 -3.52
N PHE A 85 1.95 0.81 -3.29
CA PHE A 85 1.54 -0.32 -2.43
C PHE A 85 0.85 -1.35 -3.29
N GLU A 86 1.27 -2.60 -3.19
CA GLU A 86 0.76 -3.68 -4.02
C GLU A 86 0.29 -4.85 -3.17
N VAL A 87 -0.77 -5.50 -3.64
CA VAL A 87 -1.32 -6.71 -3.02
C VAL A 87 -1.29 -7.84 -4.03
N TRP A 88 -0.59 -8.89 -3.65
CA TRP A 88 -0.31 -10.06 -4.46
C TRP A 88 -1.01 -11.30 -3.89
N VAL A 89 -1.39 -12.21 -4.78
CA VAL A 89 -1.88 -13.56 -4.44
C VAL A 89 -0.91 -14.58 -5.03
N PRO A 90 -0.41 -15.55 -4.24
CA PRO A 90 0.31 -16.70 -4.78
C PRO A 90 -0.57 -17.46 -5.77
N LEU A 91 -0.05 -17.83 -6.94
CA LEU A 91 -0.82 -18.55 -7.96
C LEU A 91 -1.34 -19.91 -7.45
N SER A 92 -0.65 -20.53 -6.50
CA SER A 92 -1.13 -21.74 -5.80
C SER A 92 -2.42 -21.51 -4.99
N GLU A 93 -2.67 -20.27 -4.57
CA GLU A 93 -3.81 -19.88 -3.72
C GLU A 93 -4.93 -19.17 -4.48
N ILE A 94 -4.75 -18.87 -5.77
CA ILE A 94 -5.69 -18.06 -6.56
C ILE A 94 -7.11 -18.63 -6.57
N LYS A 95 -7.26 -19.96 -6.51
CA LYS A 95 -8.57 -20.65 -6.44
C LYS A 95 -9.34 -20.37 -5.14
N SER A 96 -8.64 -19.93 -4.09
CA SER A 96 -9.23 -19.56 -2.80
C SER A 96 -9.69 -18.10 -2.74
N VAL A 97 -9.37 -17.33 -3.78
CA VAL A 97 -9.70 -15.92 -3.90
C VAL A 97 -10.78 -15.75 -4.97
N LYS A 98 -11.81 -14.96 -4.67
CA LYS A 98 -12.84 -14.63 -5.64
C LYS A 98 -12.42 -13.39 -6.43
N LEU A 99 -12.04 -13.59 -7.68
CA LEU A 99 -11.67 -12.52 -8.60
C LEU A 99 -12.93 -11.74 -9.01
N LEU A 100 -12.78 -10.42 -9.16
CA LEU A 100 -13.85 -9.56 -9.64
C LEU A 100 -13.99 -9.73 -11.16
N PRO A 101 -15.21 -9.71 -11.71
CA PRO A 101 -15.38 -9.70 -13.15
C PRO A 101 -14.68 -8.48 -13.73
N LEU A 102 -13.87 -8.68 -14.79
CA LEU A 102 -13.41 -7.57 -15.61
C LEU A 102 -14.64 -6.80 -16.06
N LYS A 103 -14.77 -5.55 -15.62
CA LYS A 103 -15.66 -4.62 -16.31
C LYS A 103 -15.03 -4.45 -17.68
N ALA A 104 -15.59 -5.11 -18.69
CA ALA A 104 -15.25 -4.82 -20.08
C ALA A 104 -15.29 -3.30 -20.21
N SER A 105 -14.15 -2.69 -20.50
CA SER A 105 -14.09 -1.26 -20.72
C SER A 105 -15.08 -0.97 -21.85
N LEU A 106 -16.16 -0.27 -21.53
CA LEU A 106 -17.05 0.26 -22.54
C LEU A 106 -16.20 1.31 -23.28
N ALA A 107 -15.58 0.91 -24.38
CA ALA A 107 -14.77 1.76 -25.25
C ALA A 107 -15.63 2.62 -26.19
N GLU A 108 -16.93 2.75 -25.92
CA GLU A 108 -17.85 3.58 -26.68
C GLU A 108 -18.50 4.60 -25.76
N GLU A 109 -17.98 5.82 -25.78
CA GLU A 109 -18.72 7.09 -25.81
C GLU A 109 -17.73 8.25 -25.58
N THR A 110 -16.86 8.50 -26.56
CA THR A 110 -16.24 9.82 -26.69
C THR A 110 -16.48 10.31 -28.11
N GLY A 111 -17.56 11.08 -28.25
CA GLY A 111 -17.88 11.82 -29.46
C GLY A 111 -16.69 12.66 -29.90
N THR A 112 -16.34 12.50 -31.15
CA THR A 112 -15.28 13.20 -31.86
C THR A 112 -15.67 14.69 -31.95
N SER A 113 -15.02 15.54 -31.17
CA SER A 113 -14.91 16.97 -31.47
C SER A 113 -13.44 17.26 -31.73
N THR A 114 -13.12 17.35 -33.02
CA THR A 114 -11.82 17.73 -33.54
C THR A 114 -11.63 19.24 -33.36
N GLU A 115 -10.83 19.64 -32.37
CA GLU A 115 -10.10 20.90 -32.42
C GLU A 115 -8.62 20.60 -32.55
N THR A 116 -8.07 21.04 -33.68
CA THR A 116 -6.66 21.00 -34.03
C THR A 116 -5.88 21.96 -33.14
N ALA A 117 -4.91 21.46 -32.37
CA ALA A 117 -3.92 22.30 -31.73
C ALA A 117 -2.51 21.70 -31.83
N HIS A 118 -1.60 22.65 -32.05
CA HIS A 118 -0.18 22.58 -32.31
C HIS A 118 0.68 21.71 -31.39
N GLU A 119 1.63 21.06 -32.06
CA GLU A 119 3.01 20.73 -31.72
C GLU A 119 3.61 21.41 -30.46
N GLY A 120 4.08 20.57 -29.52
CA GLY A 120 5.17 20.90 -28.60
C GLY A 120 4.87 20.75 -27.10
N ASP A 121 4.95 19.53 -26.55
CA ASP A 121 5.58 19.32 -25.23
C ASP A 121 5.86 17.82 -24.97
N ALA A 122 7.13 17.45 -24.78
CA ALA A 122 7.59 16.06 -24.63
C ALA A 122 7.48 15.51 -23.19
N ALA A 123 6.89 16.26 -22.25
CA ALA A 123 6.90 15.93 -20.82
C ALA A 123 5.54 15.43 -20.26
N THR A 124 4.57 15.11 -21.12
CA THR A 124 3.19 14.76 -20.70
C THR A 124 2.91 13.25 -20.76
N THR A 125 3.86 12.42 -21.21
CA THR A 125 3.67 10.98 -21.45
C THR A 125 3.94 10.07 -20.24
N ALA A 126 4.74 10.51 -19.26
CA ALA A 126 5.16 9.67 -18.13
C ALA A 126 4.04 9.21 -17.20
N LEU A 127 3.07 10.08 -16.93
CA LEU A 127 1.96 9.79 -16.01
C LEU A 127 0.88 8.90 -16.65
N PRO A 128 0.49 9.14 -17.92
CA PRO A 128 -0.24 8.14 -18.71
C PRO A 128 0.49 6.81 -18.80
N GLU A 129 1.83 6.78 -18.88
CA GLU A 129 2.60 5.53 -18.98
C GLU A 129 2.65 4.77 -17.65
N ALA A 130 2.80 5.43 -16.50
CA ALA A 130 2.69 4.77 -15.19
C ALA A 130 1.27 4.21 -14.95
N PHE A 131 0.23 4.97 -15.32
CA PHE A 131 -1.15 4.48 -15.29
C PHE A 131 -1.39 3.39 -16.34
N ALA A 132 -0.76 3.48 -17.50
CA ALA A 132 -0.81 2.45 -18.52
C ALA A 132 -0.02 1.22 -18.09
N ALA A 133 1.06 1.29 -17.32
CA ALA A 133 1.77 0.12 -16.79
C ALA A 133 0.92 -0.60 -15.74
N LEU A 134 0.23 0.16 -14.87
CA LEU A 134 -0.76 -0.40 -13.94
C LEU A 134 -1.97 -1.00 -14.68
N ALA A 135 -2.44 -0.37 -15.76
CA ALA A 135 -3.59 -0.83 -16.54
C ALA A 135 -3.24 -1.90 -17.59
N ALA A 136 -2.00 -1.95 -18.08
CA ALA A 136 -1.45 -2.89 -19.05
C ALA A 136 -0.89 -4.14 -18.38
N SER A 137 -1.04 -4.27 -17.06
CA SER A 137 -1.19 -5.58 -16.40
C SER A 137 -2.51 -6.22 -16.85
N SER A 138 -2.62 -6.44 -18.16
CA SER A 138 -3.70 -7.13 -18.80
C SER A 138 -3.52 -8.61 -18.47
N CYS A 139 -4.21 -9.02 -17.41
CA CYS A 139 -5.12 -10.16 -17.37
C CYS A 139 -5.22 -10.65 -15.92
N ILE A 140 -6.45 -10.74 -15.45
CA ILE A 140 -6.79 -11.46 -14.23
C ILE A 140 -6.18 -12.87 -14.31
N GLY A 141 -5.25 -13.17 -13.40
CA GLY A 141 -4.62 -14.48 -13.29
C GLY A 141 -3.37 -14.71 -14.15
N GLU A 142 -2.87 -13.71 -14.88
CA GLU A 142 -1.56 -13.86 -15.54
C GLU A 142 -0.41 -13.74 -14.52
N PRO A 143 0.58 -14.64 -14.59
CA PRO A 143 1.76 -14.57 -13.74
C PRO A 143 2.50 -13.24 -13.94
N SER A 144 2.93 -12.61 -12.85
CA SER A 144 3.85 -11.49 -12.95
C SER A 144 5.15 -11.92 -13.63
N THR A 145 5.60 -11.13 -14.61
CA THR A 145 6.88 -11.33 -15.27
C THR A 145 8.05 -11.16 -14.30
N GLN A 146 7.90 -10.29 -13.30
CA GLN A 146 8.85 -10.05 -12.22
C GLN A 146 8.75 -11.10 -11.11
N TYR A 147 7.53 -11.53 -10.78
CA TYR A 147 7.24 -12.49 -9.70
C TYR A 147 6.43 -13.68 -10.24
N LYS A 148 7.11 -14.62 -10.92
CA LYS A 148 6.52 -15.75 -11.69
C LYS A 148 5.46 -16.61 -10.99
N ASN A 149 5.33 -16.53 -9.66
CA ASN A 149 4.37 -17.30 -8.87
C ASN A 149 3.31 -16.43 -8.18
N PHE A 150 3.17 -15.18 -8.58
CA PHE A 150 2.26 -14.21 -7.98
C PHE A 150 1.42 -13.50 -9.03
N CYS A 151 0.18 -13.19 -8.66
CA CYS A 151 -0.75 -12.35 -9.41
C CYS A 151 -1.00 -11.07 -8.62
N LEU A 152 -0.84 -9.91 -9.26
CA LEU A 152 -1.21 -8.63 -8.67
C LEU A 152 -2.75 -8.52 -8.69
N VAL A 153 -3.36 -8.19 -7.56
CA VAL A 153 -4.84 -8.16 -7.43
C VAL A 153 -5.39 -6.88 -6.80
N ALA A 154 -4.52 -6.01 -6.30
CA ALA A 154 -4.84 -4.63 -5.96
C ALA A 154 -3.54 -3.85 -5.87
N GLY A 155 -3.63 -2.54 -6.04
CA GLY A 155 -2.51 -1.65 -5.79
C GLY A 155 -2.95 -0.20 -5.73
N GLU A 156 -2.11 0.64 -5.15
CA GLU A 156 -2.25 2.09 -5.18
C GLU A 156 -0.91 2.77 -5.47
N VAL A 157 -1.01 3.92 -6.12
CA VAL A 157 0.09 4.88 -6.21
C VAL A 157 -0.30 6.12 -5.42
N GLY A 158 0.63 6.59 -4.61
CA GLY A 158 0.43 7.78 -3.80
C GLY A 158 1.73 8.51 -3.55
N VAL A 159 1.60 9.73 -3.04
CA VAL A 159 2.74 10.60 -2.72
C VAL A 159 2.76 10.92 -1.24
N SER A 160 3.94 11.05 -0.67
CA SER A 160 4.13 11.57 0.69
C SER A 160 4.74 12.95 0.67
N VAL A 161 4.26 13.82 1.56
CA VAL A 161 4.91 15.09 1.91
C VAL A 161 4.97 15.21 3.43
N GLY A 162 6.17 15.10 3.99
CA GLY A 162 6.36 15.00 5.44
C GLY A 162 5.61 13.80 6.02
N SER A 163 4.71 14.05 6.98
CA SER A 163 3.88 13.02 7.63
C SER A 163 2.48 12.85 7.02
N VAL A 164 2.27 13.38 5.79
CA VAL A 164 1.04 13.22 5.01
C VAL A 164 1.28 12.27 3.86
N TYR A 165 0.37 11.31 3.67
CA TYR A 165 0.31 10.48 2.47
C TYR A 165 -0.98 10.76 1.71
N THR A 166 -0.88 10.97 0.41
CA THR A 166 -2.00 11.21 -0.50
C THR A 166 -2.10 10.07 -1.51
N SER A 167 -3.16 9.28 -1.41
CA SER A 167 -3.50 8.24 -2.39
C SER A 167 -4.00 8.91 -3.68
N LEU A 168 -3.30 8.72 -4.79
CA LEU A 168 -3.62 9.34 -6.08
C LEU A 168 -4.58 8.47 -6.89
N THR A 169 -4.23 7.19 -7.04
CA THR A 169 -5.06 6.19 -7.73
C THR A 169 -4.93 4.84 -7.04
N ALA A 170 -5.97 4.01 -7.16
CA ALA A 170 -5.93 2.63 -6.71
C ALA A 170 -6.82 1.76 -7.59
N PHE A 171 -6.51 0.47 -7.67
CA PHE A 171 -7.32 -0.54 -8.36
C PHE A 171 -7.46 -1.80 -7.52
N THR A 172 -8.44 -2.64 -7.86
CA THR A 172 -8.63 -3.95 -7.21
C THR A 172 -9.39 -4.90 -8.13
N ASP A 173 -8.89 -6.14 -8.22
CA ASP A 173 -9.42 -7.22 -9.07
C ASP A 173 -9.81 -8.47 -8.27
N ALA A 174 -9.84 -8.39 -6.94
CA ALA A 174 -10.22 -9.49 -6.08
C ALA A 174 -11.04 -9.05 -4.87
N ASP A 175 -11.98 -9.90 -4.45
CA ASP A 175 -12.83 -9.66 -3.29
C ASP A 175 -11.97 -9.39 -2.05
N SER A 176 -12.19 -8.24 -1.42
CA SER A 176 -11.46 -7.80 -0.23
C SER A 176 -9.98 -7.46 -0.43
N ALA A 177 -9.44 -7.53 -1.66
CA ALA A 177 -8.06 -7.11 -1.93
C ALA A 177 -7.90 -5.60 -1.72
N GLY A 178 -8.79 -4.76 -2.26
CA GLY A 178 -8.76 -3.31 -2.02
C GLY A 178 -8.94 -2.91 -0.54
N THR A 179 -9.72 -3.67 0.23
CA THR A 179 -9.83 -3.45 1.69
C THR A 179 -8.58 -3.90 2.42
N THR A 180 -7.96 -5.00 1.99
CA THR A 180 -6.68 -5.47 2.52
C THR A 180 -5.57 -4.46 2.24
N GLN A 181 -5.47 -3.98 1.00
CA GLN A 181 -4.56 -2.93 0.57
C GLN A 181 -4.70 -1.70 1.46
N LEU A 182 -5.89 -1.10 1.55
CA LEU A 182 -6.07 0.12 2.35
C LEU A 182 -5.78 -0.09 3.84
N THR A 183 -6.12 -1.27 4.38
CA THR A 183 -5.82 -1.61 5.78
C THR A 183 -4.32 -1.74 6.00
N ALA A 184 -3.61 -2.44 5.11
CA ALA A 184 -2.17 -2.60 5.14
C ALA A 184 -1.45 -1.25 5.02
N SER A 185 -1.82 -0.44 4.02
CA SER A 185 -1.27 0.91 3.81
C SER A 185 -1.46 1.77 5.05
N ARG A 186 -2.68 1.81 5.61
CA ARG A 186 -2.98 2.57 6.84
C ARG A 186 -2.10 2.14 8.02
N LEU A 187 -1.97 0.83 8.25
CA LEU A 187 -1.19 0.30 9.36
C LEU A 187 0.30 0.61 9.19
N LEU A 188 0.84 0.44 7.97
CA LEU A 188 2.23 0.74 7.66
C LEU A 188 2.53 2.24 7.79
N LEU A 189 1.67 3.10 7.23
CA LEU A 189 1.78 4.55 7.36
C LEU A 189 1.80 4.97 8.84
N ARG A 190 0.91 4.40 9.67
CA ARG A 190 0.90 4.66 11.11
C ARG A 190 2.21 4.22 11.78
N LYS A 191 2.71 3.02 11.45
CA LYS A 191 3.99 2.48 11.97
C LYS A 191 5.17 3.38 11.60
N ALA A 192 5.15 3.93 10.38
CA ALA A 192 6.15 4.87 9.88
C ALA A 192 5.99 6.30 10.44
N GLY A 193 5.02 6.57 11.30
CA GLY A 193 4.83 7.88 11.93
C GLY A 193 4.05 8.90 11.09
N TYR A 194 3.41 8.48 10.00
CA TYR A 194 2.47 9.33 9.28
C TYR A 194 1.26 9.67 10.16
N GLU A 195 0.71 10.86 9.96
CA GLU A 195 -0.39 11.39 10.77
C GLU A 195 -1.69 11.52 9.99
N LEU A 196 -1.59 11.67 8.67
CA LEU A 196 -2.73 11.91 7.79
C LEU A 196 -2.61 11.07 6.51
N LEU A 197 -3.64 10.28 6.25
CA LEU A 197 -3.86 9.62 4.96
C LEU A 197 -5.00 10.35 4.24
N ASP A 198 -4.67 11.09 3.19
CA ASP A 198 -5.63 11.69 2.27
C ASP A 198 -6.01 10.69 1.18
N LEU A 199 -7.32 10.46 1.06
CA LEU A 199 -7.91 9.56 0.07
C LEU A 199 -8.61 10.35 -1.05
N GLY A 200 -8.51 11.67 -1.12
CA GLY A 200 -9.16 12.46 -2.17
C GLY A 200 -10.69 12.44 -2.07
N MET A 201 -11.38 12.04 -3.14
CA MET A 201 -12.84 12.20 -3.26
C MET A 201 -13.67 11.49 -2.17
N ASN A 202 -14.81 12.11 -1.84
CA ASN A 202 -15.80 11.54 -0.92
C ASN A 202 -16.66 10.48 -1.60
N ILE A 203 -16.35 9.22 -1.32
CA ILE A 203 -17.13 8.07 -1.76
C ILE A 203 -17.54 7.19 -0.57
N PRO A 204 -18.75 6.59 -0.57
CA PRO A 204 -19.28 5.84 0.57
C PRO A 204 -18.36 4.73 1.10
N TYR A 205 -17.66 4.04 0.20
CA TYR A 205 -16.69 3.00 0.56
C TYR A 205 -15.63 3.51 1.55
N LYS A 206 -15.05 4.69 1.32
CA LYS A 206 -14.00 5.26 2.19
C LYS A 206 -14.57 5.65 3.55
N ALA A 207 -15.80 6.19 3.58
CA ALA A 207 -16.48 6.53 4.82
C ALA A 207 -16.75 5.28 5.68
N SER A 208 -17.14 4.16 5.07
CA SER A 208 -17.34 2.89 5.78
C SER A 208 -16.06 2.35 6.46
N LEU A 209 -14.89 2.79 6.00
CA LEU A 209 -13.57 2.47 6.56
C LEU A 209 -13.09 3.52 7.58
N GLY A 210 -13.99 4.39 8.02
CA GLY A 210 -13.73 5.42 9.02
C GLY A 210 -13.12 6.71 8.48
N ALA A 211 -12.99 6.86 7.15
CA ALA A 211 -12.53 8.11 6.57
C ALA A 211 -13.58 9.20 6.78
N LYS A 212 -13.13 10.42 7.06
CA LYS A 212 -14.01 11.54 7.34
C LYS A 212 -13.87 12.62 6.27
N PRO A 213 -14.96 13.25 5.83
CA PRO A 213 -14.85 14.46 5.03
C PRO A 213 -14.26 15.56 5.91
N LEU A 214 -13.31 16.31 5.37
CA LEU A 214 -12.75 17.50 6.02
C LEU A 214 -13.06 18.71 5.15
N PRO A 215 -13.53 19.83 5.73
CA PRO A 215 -13.58 21.10 5.02
C PRO A 215 -12.19 21.46 4.48
N ARG A 216 -12.12 22.05 3.28
CA ARG A 216 -10.86 22.37 2.60
C ARG A 216 -9.92 23.21 3.48
N GLU A 217 -10.44 24.22 4.18
CA GLU A 217 -9.65 25.07 5.06
C GLU A 217 -9.00 24.29 6.21
N VAL A 218 -9.75 23.35 6.80
CA VAL A 218 -9.25 22.48 7.87
C VAL A 218 -8.18 21.53 7.33
N PHE A 219 -8.42 20.94 6.15
CA PHE A 219 -7.43 20.10 5.47
C PHE A 219 -6.14 20.86 5.19
N LEU A 220 -6.21 22.05 4.56
CA LEU A 220 -5.02 22.84 4.24
C LEU A 220 -4.24 23.27 5.48
N LYS A 221 -4.94 23.60 6.58
CA LYS A 221 -4.30 23.91 7.87
C LYS A 221 -3.54 22.70 8.41
N LEU A 222 -4.16 21.52 8.42
CA LEU A 222 -3.52 20.28 8.85
C LEU A 222 -2.34 19.90 7.94
N PHE A 223 -2.54 19.94 6.62
CA PHE A 223 -1.51 19.64 5.64
C PHE A 223 -0.26 20.50 5.84
N ARG A 224 -0.43 21.83 5.96
CA ARG A 224 0.68 22.76 6.23
C ARG A 224 1.40 22.47 7.54
N GLN A 225 0.70 21.97 8.56
CA GLN A 225 1.33 21.59 9.83
C GLN A 225 2.09 20.26 9.76
N LEU A 226 1.59 19.33 8.95
CA LEU A 226 2.10 17.95 8.88
C LEU A 226 3.17 17.75 7.80
N ARG A 227 3.20 18.60 6.77
CA ARG A 227 4.19 18.54 5.68
C ARG A 227 5.63 18.75 6.15
N ASP A 228 5.81 19.47 7.25
CA ASP A 228 7.13 19.78 7.83
C ASP A 228 7.52 18.77 8.93
N ARG A 229 6.63 17.83 9.26
CA ARG A 229 6.92 16.74 10.22
C ARG A 229 7.55 15.56 9.49
N LYS A 230 8.56 14.96 10.11
CA LYS A 230 9.24 13.78 9.56
C LYS A 230 8.43 12.51 9.86
N ALA A 231 8.39 11.64 8.87
CA ALA A 231 7.99 10.25 9.00
C ALA A 231 9.19 9.38 8.60
N GLU A 232 9.23 8.15 9.11
CA GLU A 232 10.22 7.17 8.68
C GLU A 232 9.97 6.78 7.21
N PRO A 233 11.02 6.48 6.44
CA PRO A 233 10.88 5.95 5.09
C PRO A 233 10.02 4.67 5.09
N LEU A 234 9.10 4.56 4.13
CA LEU A 234 8.14 3.44 4.08
C LEU A 234 8.80 2.12 3.72
N ASP A 235 9.82 2.15 2.85
CA ASP A 235 10.70 1.04 2.52
C ASP A 235 11.43 0.50 3.75
N ALA A 236 12.03 1.38 4.56
CA ALA A 236 12.67 0.99 5.81
C ALA A 236 11.68 0.37 6.81
N THR A 237 10.48 0.96 6.92
CA THR A 237 9.41 0.44 7.79
C THR A 237 8.91 -0.93 7.33
N MET A 238 8.76 -1.12 6.02
CA MET A 238 8.33 -2.40 5.42
C MET A 238 9.40 -3.48 5.61
N GLN A 239 10.67 -3.13 5.42
CA GLN A 239 11.81 -4.02 5.67
C GLN A 239 11.86 -4.49 7.14
N HIS A 240 11.65 -3.59 8.10
CA HIS A 240 11.54 -3.96 9.51
C HIS A 240 10.36 -4.92 9.77
N CYS A 241 9.21 -4.70 9.12
CA CYS A 241 8.06 -5.59 9.24
C CYS A 241 8.37 -6.98 8.66
N TYR A 242 9.07 -7.05 7.54
CA TYR A 242 9.54 -8.29 6.92
C TYR A 242 10.46 -9.08 7.85
N GLU A 243 11.49 -8.43 8.40
CA GLU A 243 12.43 -9.07 9.33
C GLU A 243 11.73 -9.57 10.59
N SER A 244 10.81 -8.77 11.14
CA SER A 244 10.00 -9.16 12.30
C SER A 244 9.11 -10.37 12.01
N ALA A 245 8.50 -10.43 10.83
CA ALA A 245 7.67 -11.56 10.41
C ALA A 245 8.51 -12.84 10.24
N GLN A 246 9.72 -12.72 9.68
CA GLN A 246 10.64 -13.86 9.56
C GLN A 246 11.12 -14.36 10.91
N ALA A 247 11.51 -13.47 11.82
CA ALA A 247 11.95 -13.83 13.16
C ALA A 247 10.84 -14.57 13.93
N ALA A 248 9.59 -14.13 13.79
CA ALA A 248 8.43 -14.77 14.42
C ALA A 248 8.08 -16.15 13.80
N ALA A 249 8.48 -16.41 12.56
CA ALA A 249 8.26 -17.68 11.88
C ALA A 249 9.33 -18.74 12.19
N GLN A 250 10.51 -18.33 12.69
CA GLN A 250 11.55 -19.29 13.07
C GLN A 250 11.11 -20.05 14.33
N PRO A 251 11.25 -21.39 14.37
CA PRO A 251 10.98 -22.15 15.58
C PRO A 251 11.86 -21.62 16.71
N PRO A 252 11.37 -21.59 17.96
CA PRO A 252 12.19 -21.23 19.11
C PRO A 252 13.46 -22.07 19.05
N ARG A 253 14.63 -21.44 18.91
CA ARG A 253 15.90 -22.15 18.95
C ARG A 253 15.87 -22.99 20.23
N GLU A 254 15.98 -24.30 20.09
CA GLU A 254 15.99 -25.23 21.22
C GLU A 254 16.94 -24.64 22.26
N ALA A 255 16.37 -24.28 23.42
CA ALA A 255 17.16 -23.73 24.50
C ALA A 255 18.30 -24.71 24.76
N PRO A 256 19.57 -24.25 24.87
CA PRO A 256 20.71 -25.15 25.04
C PRO A 256 20.34 -26.13 26.14
N GLU A 257 20.30 -27.43 25.78
CA GLU A 257 19.85 -28.48 26.68
C GLU A 257 20.56 -28.27 28.01
N GLN A 258 19.81 -27.87 29.04
CA GLN A 258 20.39 -27.76 30.35
C GLN A 258 20.95 -29.15 30.68
N PRO A 259 22.24 -29.26 31.02
CA PRO A 259 22.86 -30.55 31.27
C PRO A 259 22.01 -31.25 32.31
N LYS A 260 21.43 -32.39 31.93
CA LYS A 260 20.59 -33.22 32.79
C LYS A 260 21.35 -33.47 34.08
N GLY A 261 21.08 -32.63 35.08
CA GLY A 261 21.49 -32.84 36.45
C GLY A 261 21.04 -34.25 36.79
N LYS A 262 22.02 -35.08 37.15
CA LYS A 262 21.87 -36.49 37.47
C LYS A 262 20.82 -36.62 38.59
N TRP A 263 19.55 -36.81 38.22
CA TRP A 263 18.49 -37.11 39.17
C TRP A 263 18.82 -38.46 39.79
N VAL A 264 19.28 -38.43 41.04
CA VAL A 264 19.49 -39.62 41.86
C VAL A 264 18.10 -40.24 42.05
N ARG A 265 17.86 -41.35 41.33
CA ARG A 265 16.69 -42.21 41.51
C ARG A 265 16.68 -42.71 42.96
N ARG A 266 15.69 -42.27 43.74
CA ARG A 266 15.18 -43.05 44.86
C ARG A 266 14.07 -43.93 44.29
N GLY A 267 14.30 -45.24 44.31
CA GLY A 267 13.36 -46.23 43.78
C GLY A 267 12.06 -46.21 44.57
N ASP A 268 10.96 -46.46 43.88
CA ASP A 268 10.02 -47.49 44.30
C ASP A 268 9.22 -47.96 43.07
N GLU A 269 8.97 -49.26 43.12
CA GLU A 269 8.55 -50.17 42.06
C GLU A 269 7.04 -50.42 42.19
N ALA A 270 6.30 -50.32 41.08
CA ALA A 270 5.33 -51.35 40.63
C ALA A 270 4.29 -50.79 39.63
N SER A 271 4.01 -51.63 38.63
CA SER A 271 2.74 -51.76 37.90
C SER A 271 2.50 -50.95 36.61
N ARG A 272 2.80 -51.63 35.49
CA ARG A 272 2.15 -51.55 34.14
C ARG A 272 0.67 -52.01 34.21
N PRO A 273 -0.16 -51.96 33.13
CA PRO A 273 0.06 -51.51 31.73
C PRO A 273 -1.03 -50.52 31.22
N SER A 274 -0.88 -49.89 30.05
CA SER A 274 -1.66 -50.24 28.85
C SER A 274 -1.12 -49.50 27.61
N LYS A 275 -1.01 -50.23 26.50
CA LYS A 275 -0.61 -49.72 25.18
C LYS A 275 -1.80 -49.05 24.52
N GLU A 276 -1.80 -47.72 24.48
CA GLU A 276 -2.74 -46.95 23.66
C GLU A 276 -2.06 -46.58 22.34
N VAL A 277 -2.59 -47.12 21.25
CA VAL A 277 -2.11 -46.87 19.88
C VAL A 277 -2.55 -45.47 19.49
N VAL A 278 -1.69 -44.49 19.74
CA VAL A 278 -1.88 -43.10 19.29
C VAL A 278 -1.80 -43.06 17.76
N LYS A 279 -2.96 -42.92 17.10
CA LYS A 279 -3.03 -42.62 15.67
C LYS A 279 -2.39 -41.25 15.43
N LYS A 280 -1.32 -41.22 14.63
CA LYS A 280 -0.73 -39.98 14.12
C LYS A 280 -1.82 -39.15 13.43
N PRO A 281 -2.01 -37.86 13.78
CA PRO A 281 -2.86 -36.97 13.03
C PRO A 281 -2.37 -36.89 11.59
N SER A 282 -3.27 -37.07 10.62
CA SER A 282 -2.97 -36.81 9.22
C SER A 282 -2.58 -35.36 9.07
N GLU A 283 -1.37 -35.09 8.56
CA GLU A 283 -0.92 -33.76 8.14
C GLU A 283 -1.99 -33.13 7.26
N SER A 284 -2.66 -32.12 7.80
CA SER A 284 -3.76 -31.45 7.11
C SER A 284 -3.17 -30.53 6.05
N ALA A 285 -3.88 -30.33 4.94
CA ALA A 285 -3.48 -29.43 3.85
C ALA A 285 -3.19 -27.97 4.29
N ALA A 286 -3.48 -27.60 5.54
CA ALA A 286 -3.10 -26.32 6.11
C ALA A 286 -1.58 -26.19 6.37
N ASP A 287 -0.85 -27.30 6.60
CA ASP A 287 0.59 -27.25 6.88
C ASP A 287 1.43 -26.98 5.61
N THR A 288 0.91 -27.35 4.43
CA THR A 288 1.59 -27.10 3.15
C THR A 288 1.58 -25.61 2.75
N VAL A 289 0.70 -24.80 3.34
CA VAL A 289 0.60 -23.36 3.05
C VAL A 289 1.75 -22.56 3.70
N ASN A 290 2.42 -23.12 4.70
CA ASN A 290 3.47 -22.40 5.45
C ASN A 290 4.86 -22.41 4.80
N THR A 291 5.06 -23.10 3.68
CA THR A 291 6.38 -23.24 3.02
C THR A 291 6.57 -22.38 1.77
N LEU A 292 5.63 -21.50 1.42
CA LEU A 292 5.83 -20.60 0.29
C LEU A 292 6.94 -19.58 0.62
N SER A 293 8.10 -19.71 -0.03
CA SER A 293 9.18 -18.73 0.07
C SER A 293 8.72 -17.41 -0.55
N LEU A 294 8.57 -16.38 0.28
CA LEU A 294 8.22 -15.04 -0.18
C LEU A 294 9.45 -14.35 -0.79
N PRO A 295 9.28 -13.53 -1.84
CA PRO A 295 10.34 -12.64 -2.29
C PRO A 295 10.81 -11.70 -1.18
N ALA A 296 12.03 -11.18 -1.29
CA ALA A 296 12.52 -10.16 -0.37
C ALA A 296 11.61 -8.91 -0.43
N GLY A 297 11.30 -8.34 0.73
CA GLY A 297 10.41 -7.17 0.85
C GLY A 297 8.91 -7.48 0.87
N PHE A 298 8.51 -8.75 0.71
CA PHE A 298 7.10 -9.17 0.72
C PHE A 298 6.68 -9.64 2.11
N VAL A 299 5.56 -9.12 2.63
CA VAL A 299 5.03 -9.51 3.94
C VAL A 299 3.60 -10.04 3.79
N ARG A 300 3.30 -11.21 4.38
CA ARG A 300 1.91 -11.71 4.40
C ARG A 300 1.03 -10.71 5.13
N SER A 301 -0.12 -10.39 4.56
CA SER A 301 -1.03 -9.39 5.14
C SER A 301 -1.44 -9.74 6.58
N VAL A 302 -1.61 -11.03 6.88
CA VAL A 302 -1.94 -11.51 8.22
C VAL A 302 -0.82 -11.28 9.25
N ASP A 303 0.44 -11.40 8.82
CA ASP A 303 1.59 -11.16 9.69
C ASP A 303 1.78 -9.66 9.88
N LEU A 304 1.62 -8.88 8.81
CA LEU A 304 1.60 -7.42 8.89
C LEU A 304 0.52 -6.94 9.87
N PHE A 305 -0.71 -7.47 9.78
CA PHE A 305 -1.78 -7.12 10.71
C PHE A 305 -1.43 -7.50 12.14
N ARG A 306 -0.85 -8.67 12.40
CA ARG A 306 -0.41 -9.08 13.75
C ARG A 306 0.66 -8.15 14.31
N LEU A 307 1.65 -7.79 13.51
CA LEU A 307 2.75 -6.92 13.91
C LEU A 307 2.32 -5.48 14.21
N LEU A 308 1.23 -5.03 13.56
CA LEU A 308 0.78 -3.64 13.59
C LEU A 308 -0.50 -3.42 14.40
N ASP A 309 -1.22 -4.48 14.76
CA ASP A 309 -2.39 -4.45 15.65
C ASP A 309 -2.02 -4.54 17.15
N VAL A 310 -0.73 -4.41 17.50
CA VAL A 310 -0.33 -4.33 18.91
C VAL A 310 -0.77 -2.95 19.45
N PRO A 311 -1.61 -2.90 20.51
CA PRO A 311 -2.09 -1.65 21.09
C PRO A 311 -0.97 -0.81 21.69
#